data_AF-A0A1Y5D345-F1
#
_entry.id   AF-A0A1Y5D345-F1
#
_cell.length_a   1.000
_cell.length_b   1.000
_cell.length_c   1.000
_cell.angle_alpha   90.00
_cell.angle_beta   90.00
_cell.angle_gamma   90.00
#
_symmetry.space_group_name_H-M   'P 1'
#
loop_
_entity.id
_entity.type
_entity.pdbx_description
1 polymer ?
#
loop_
_entity_poly.entity_id
_entity_poly.type
_entity_poly.pdbx_seq_one_letter_code
_entity_poly.pdbx_strand_id
1 'polypeptide(L)'
;MSKPLVYLDQNIIGQVANKELNLKPSDEFTFVYSKEHFSEIKRSDEPQKYLDALHKIDAKLLELEMGADWKITGRATLREGGTPTEFYSGYLEAISEVELSDDIFDPFLAWINGGGDEESLSSLPDTIAEQLFEISREFSPNDSQLSEKADAMAPGFKGMINELIDKGNDINKTRSALGNNKGNIGNISGNNVIEQIWTVVKHNYNGMSSDEFFGFNPNDKQGYDNWPIYLGIVGCCSVMDILGFQAEKKCRKIDKIPNIRSDSGHIGMGAFCSLVISLDKRLVKRANAIYQYKGLTSSARVL
;
A
#
# COMPACT_ATOMS: atom_id res chain seq x y z
N MET A 1 -17.50 14.69 -21.85
CA MET A 1 -16.65 14.68 -20.64
C MET A 1 -16.83 13.32 -20.00
N SER A 2 -15.76 12.63 -19.59
CA SER A 2 -15.88 11.38 -18.83
C SER A 2 -16.51 11.67 -17.47
N LYS A 3 -17.38 10.78 -16.97
CA LYS A 3 -17.99 10.92 -15.65
C LYS A 3 -16.87 10.93 -14.58
N PRO A 4 -16.90 11.84 -13.59
CA PRO A 4 -16.03 11.78 -12.42
C PRO A 4 -16.04 10.41 -11.76
N LEU A 5 -14.87 9.94 -11.31
CA LEU A 5 -14.75 8.66 -10.60
C LEU A 5 -14.76 8.90 -9.09
N VAL A 6 -15.54 8.11 -8.37
CA VAL A 6 -15.65 8.13 -6.91
C VAL A 6 -15.17 6.79 -6.36
N TYR A 7 -13.97 6.78 -5.81
CA TYR A 7 -13.36 5.62 -5.19
C TYR A 7 -13.96 5.41 -3.80
N LEU A 8 -14.48 4.23 -3.55
CA LEU A 8 -15.01 3.85 -2.24
C LEU A 8 -13.92 3.06 -1.51
N ASP A 9 -13.68 3.39 -0.25
CA ASP A 9 -12.88 2.57 0.65
C ASP A 9 -13.66 1.32 1.08
N GLN A 10 -12.96 0.25 1.48
CA GLN A 10 -13.58 -1.03 1.86
C GLN A 10 -14.58 -0.86 3.01
N ASN A 11 -14.34 0.05 3.96
CA ASN A 11 -15.28 0.30 5.05
C ASN A 11 -16.63 0.88 4.57
N ILE A 12 -16.66 1.63 3.46
CA ILE A 12 -17.90 2.12 2.85
C ILE A 12 -18.65 0.98 2.18
N ILE A 13 -17.92 0.11 1.46
CA ILE A 13 -18.52 -1.11 0.87
C ILE A 13 -19.12 -1.99 1.96
N GLY A 14 -18.44 -2.11 3.11
CA GLY A 14 -18.97 -2.80 4.29
C GLY A 14 -20.30 -2.22 4.79
N GLN A 15 -20.44 -0.90 4.88
CA GLN A 15 -21.71 -0.26 5.25
C GLN A 15 -22.83 -0.56 4.24
N VAL A 16 -22.52 -0.57 2.94
CA VAL A 16 -23.50 -0.91 1.89
C VAL A 16 -23.91 -2.38 1.99
N ALA A 17 -22.95 -3.28 2.17
CA ALA A 17 -23.19 -4.72 2.32
C ALA A 17 -24.06 -5.03 3.55
N ASN A 18 -23.83 -4.33 4.66
CA ASN A 18 -24.61 -4.47 5.89
C ASN A 18 -25.95 -3.71 5.86
N LYS A 19 -26.27 -3.03 4.75
CA LYS A 19 -27.48 -2.20 4.57
C LYS A 19 -27.56 -1.01 5.55
N GLU A 20 -26.44 -0.60 6.11
CA GLU A 20 -26.30 0.56 6.99
C GLU A 20 -26.20 1.86 6.16
N LEU A 21 -25.71 1.75 4.92
CA LEU A 21 -25.66 2.83 3.94
C LEU A 21 -26.36 2.41 2.64
N ASN A 22 -27.21 3.28 2.11
CA ASN A 22 -27.90 3.03 0.84
C ASN A 22 -27.36 3.95 -0.26
N LEU A 23 -26.34 3.48 -0.96
CA LEU A 23 -25.86 4.12 -2.20
C LEU A 23 -26.66 3.60 -3.40
N LYS A 24 -26.82 4.47 -4.40
CA LYS A 24 -27.48 4.15 -5.67
C LYS A 24 -26.57 4.53 -6.84
N PRO A 25 -26.64 3.82 -7.97
CA PRO A 25 -25.99 4.24 -9.20
C PRO A 25 -26.34 5.69 -9.54
N SER A 26 -25.39 6.41 -10.15
CA SER A 26 -25.52 7.82 -10.49
C SER A 26 -25.23 8.05 -11.97
N ASP A 27 -25.97 8.98 -12.57
CA ASP A 27 -25.67 9.47 -13.91
C ASP A 27 -24.57 10.53 -13.92
N GLU A 28 -24.25 11.12 -12.77
CA GLU A 28 -23.30 12.22 -12.64
C GLU A 28 -21.87 11.74 -12.38
N PHE A 29 -21.70 10.56 -11.79
CA PHE A 29 -20.40 10.00 -11.42
C PHE A 29 -20.44 8.48 -11.43
N THR A 30 -19.27 7.84 -11.44
CA THR A 30 -19.13 6.38 -11.41
C THR A 30 -18.45 5.96 -10.12
N PHE A 31 -19.09 5.08 -9.35
CA PHE A 31 -18.42 4.43 -8.24
C PHE A 31 -17.39 3.45 -8.75
N VAL A 32 -16.21 3.44 -8.12
CA VAL A 32 -15.13 2.54 -8.50
C VAL A 32 -14.53 1.84 -7.29
N TYR A 33 -14.03 0.65 -7.56
CA TYR A 33 -13.27 -0.19 -6.63
C TYR A 33 -12.05 -0.75 -7.34
N SER A 34 -11.15 -1.45 -6.64
CA SER A 34 -9.93 -2.02 -7.23
C SER A 34 -9.63 -3.40 -6.67
N LYS A 35 -8.57 -4.04 -7.16
CA LYS A 35 -8.05 -5.31 -6.63
C LYS A 35 -7.64 -5.25 -5.15
N GLU A 36 -7.40 -4.07 -4.58
CA GLU A 36 -7.23 -3.89 -3.13
C GLU A 36 -8.45 -4.40 -2.36
N HIS A 37 -9.67 -4.12 -2.87
CA HIS A 37 -10.90 -4.62 -2.28
C HIS A 37 -10.96 -6.14 -2.33
N PHE A 38 -10.51 -6.75 -3.43
CA PHE A 38 -10.49 -8.21 -3.55
C PHE A 38 -9.52 -8.85 -2.57
N SER A 39 -8.36 -8.24 -2.33
CA SER A 39 -7.45 -8.68 -1.28
C SER A 39 -8.13 -8.69 0.08
N GLU A 40 -8.90 -7.66 0.43
CA GLU A 40 -9.66 -7.62 1.68
C GLU A 40 -10.83 -8.61 1.73
N ILE A 41 -11.60 -8.69 0.65
CA ILE A 41 -12.74 -9.60 0.50
C ILE A 41 -12.30 -11.06 0.64
N LYS A 42 -11.13 -11.43 0.10
CA LYS A 42 -10.51 -12.75 0.27
C LYS A 42 -10.31 -13.15 1.74
N ARG A 43 -10.07 -12.17 2.62
CA ARG A 43 -9.87 -12.40 4.05
C ARG A 43 -11.18 -12.46 4.85
N SER A 44 -12.33 -12.26 4.22
CA SER A 44 -13.63 -12.32 4.88
C SER A 44 -14.26 -13.69 4.80
N ASP A 45 -14.99 -14.07 5.85
CA ASP A 45 -15.82 -15.29 5.87
C ASP A 45 -17.03 -15.25 4.92
N GLU A 46 -17.46 -14.07 4.49
CA GLU A 46 -18.62 -13.88 3.60
C GLU A 46 -18.27 -12.99 2.39
N PRO A 47 -17.42 -13.44 1.45
CA PRO A 47 -17.00 -12.61 0.31
C PRO A 47 -18.17 -12.08 -0.54
N GLN A 48 -19.18 -12.94 -0.76
CA GLN A 48 -20.29 -12.66 -1.68
C GLN A 48 -21.08 -11.41 -1.30
N LYS A 49 -21.26 -11.11 -0.01
CA LYS A 49 -22.03 -9.92 0.41
C LYS A 49 -21.41 -8.61 -0.05
N TYR A 50 -20.08 -8.54 -0.12
CA TYR A 50 -19.37 -7.35 -0.61
C TYR A 50 -19.41 -7.26 -2.13
N LEU A 51 -19.31 -8.39 -2.83
CA LEU A 51 -19.45 -8.45 -4.29
C LEU A 51 -20.85 -8.03 -4.73
N ASP A 52 -21.88 -8.49 -4.01
CA ASP A 52 -23.27 -8.08 -4.21
C ASP A 52 -23.47 -6.59 -3.94
N ALA A 53 -22.82 -6.05 -2.90
CA ALA A 53 -22.86 -4.62 -2.59
C ALA A 53 -22.24 -3.79 -3.73
N LEU A 54 -21.08 -4.18 -4.25
CA LEU A 54 -20.43 -3.54 -5.40
C LEU A 54 -21.31 -3.62 -6.65
N HIS A 55 -21.92 -4.77 -6.91
CA HIS A 55 -22.80 -4.97 -8.05
C HIS A 55 -24.06 -4.10 -7.95
N LYS A 56 -24.69 -4.05 -6.77
CA LYS A 56 -25.91 -3.26 -6.52
C LYS A 56 -25.74 -1.77 -6.79
N ILE A 57 -24.54 -1.23 -6.53
CA ILE A 57 -24.24 0.20 -6.74
C ILE A 57 -23.67 0.49 -8.13
N ASP A 58 -23.65 -0.52 -9.02
CA ASP A 58 -23.02 -0.48 -10.35
C ASP A 58 -21.58 0.04 -10.31
N ALA A 59 -20.81 -0.36 -9.29
CA ALA A 59 -19.41 0.02 -9.20
C ALA A 59 -18.59 -0.68 -10.28
N LYS A 60 -17.61 0.03 -10.84
CA LYS A 60 -16.72 -0.47 -11.90
C LYS A 60 -15.32 -0.75 -11.35
N LEU A 61 -14.66 -1.77 -11.89
CA LEU A 61 -13.30 -2.12 -11.50
C LEU A 61 -12.31 -1.13 -12.15
N LEU A 62 -11.55 -0.44 -11.31
CA LEU A 62 -10.42 0.40 -11.68
C LEU A 62 -9.13 -0.42 -11.51
N GLU A 63 -8.34 -0.51 -12.57
CA GLU A 63 -7.08 -1.25 -12.60
C GLU A 63 -5.92 -0.35 -12.99
N LEU A 64 -4.74 -0.60 -12.42
CA LEU A 64 -3.51 0.00 -12.93
C LEU A 64 -3.14 -0.67 -14.24
N GLU A 65 -2.78 0.14 -15.24
CA GLU A 65 -2.30 -0.38 -16.51
C GLU A 65 -0.84 -0.84 -16.35
N MET A 66 -0.60 -2.09 -16.72
CA MET A 66 0.72 -2.72 -16.70
C MET A 66 1.31 -2.72 -18.11
N GLY A 67 2.61 -2.40 -18.20
CA GLY A 67 3.38 -2.50 -19.44
C GLY A 67 3.70 -3.96 -19.80
N ALA A 68 4.29 -4.16 -20.97
CA ALA A 68 4.73 -5.48 -21.43
C ALA A 68 5.82 -6.10 -20.52
N ASP A 69 6.53 -5.27 -19.76
CA ASP A 69 7.53 -5.67 -18.76
C ASP A 69 6.94 -5.82 -17.35
N TRP A 70 5.61 -5.89 -17.23
CA TRP A 70 4.88 -6.01 -15.95
C TRP A 70 5.14 -4.87 -14.97
N LYS A 71 5.53 -3.69 -15.47
CA LYS A 71 5.63 -2.48 -14.66
C LYS A 71 4.38 -1.62 -14.74
N ILE A 72 4.08 -0.92 -13.66
CA ILE A 72 2.98 0.05 -13.63
C ILE A 72 3.32 1.22 -14.55
N THR A 73 2.48 1.49 -15.55
CA THR A 73 2.72 2.56 -16.54
C THR A 73 2.46 3.97 -16.00
N GLY A 74 1.86 4.07 -14.82
CA GLY A 74 1.37 5.32 -14.24
C GLY A 74 -0.02 5.73 -14.73
N ARG A 75 -0.71 4.86 -15.48
CA ARG A 75 -2.11 5.03 -15.89
C ARG A 75 -3.02 4.03 -15.20
N ALA A 76 -4.31 4.37 -15.12
CA ALA A 76 -5.36 3.46 -14.68
C ALA A 76 -6.43 3.34 -15.76
N THR A 77 -7.06 2.18 -15.86
CA THR A 77 -8.14 1.88 -16.79
C THR A 77 -9.39 1.42 -16.04
N LEU A 78 -10.54 1.73 -16.61
CA LEU A 78 -11.83 1.31 -16.07
C LEU A 78 -12.37 0.14 -16.88
N ARG A 79 -12.81 -0.92 -16.20
CA ARG A 79 -13.50 -2.04 -16.84
C ARG A 79 -14.97 -1.70 -17.06
N GLU A 80 -15.34 -1.55 -18.33
CA GLU A 80 -16.69 -1.15 -18.75
C GLU A 80 -17.73 -2.29 -18.71
N GLY A 81 -17.31 -3.55 -18.73
CA GLY A 81 -18.20 -4.71 -18.75
C GLY A 81 -17.67 -5.87 -17.92
N GLY A 82 -18.60 -6.68 -17.38
CA GLY A 82 -18.32 -7.72 -16.40
C GLY A 82 -18.91 -7.37 -15.02
N THR A 83 -18.94 -8.34 -14.13
CA THR A 83 -19.47 -8.21 -12.76
C THR A 83 -18.37 -8.31 -11.72
N PRO A 84 -18.55 -7.72 -10.51
CA PRO A 84 -17.59 -7.89 -9.42
C PRO A 84 -17.29 -9.36 -9.09
N THR A 85 -18.29 -10.24 -9.18
CA THR A 85 -18.12 -11.68 -8.96
C THR A 85 -17.20 -12.31 -10.00
N GLU A 86 -17.41 -12.04 -11.30
CA GLU A 86 -16.55 -12.58 -12.37
C GLU A 86 -15.10 -12.10 -12.23
N PHE A 87 -14.91 -10.80 -11.95
CA PHE A 87 -13.57 -10.25 -11.74
C PHE A 87 -12.89 -10.80 -10.49
N TYR A 88 -13.65 -11.02 -9.42
CA TYR A 88 -13.11 -11.62 -8.20
C TYR A 88 -12.69 -13.08 -8.42
N SER A 89 -13.49 -13.86 -9.15
CA SER A 89 -13.10 -15.22 -9.54
C SER A 89 -11.81 -15.23 -10.35
N GLY A 90 -11.68 -14.37 -11.37
CA GLY A 90 -10.44 -14.26 -12.14
C GLY A 90 -9.25 -13.76 -11.31
N TYR A 91 -9.49 -12.91 -10.31
CA TYR A 91 -8.47 -12.50 -9.35
C TYR A 91 -7.99 -13.68 -8.50
N LEU A 92 -8.90 -14.52 -7.99
CA LEU A 92 -8.54 -15.70 -7.19
C LEU A 92 -7.78 -16.74 -8.02
N GLU A 93 -8.19 -16.95 -9.26
CA GLU A 93 -7.49 -17.83 -10.20
C GLU A 93 -6.03 -17.34 -10.40
N ALA A 94 -5.86 -16.07 -10.78
CA ALA A 94 -4.54 -15.49 -11.05
C ALA A 94 -3.58 -15.55 -9.85
N ILE A 95 -4.06 -15.36 -8.61
CA ILE A 95 -3.20 -15.43 -7.42
C ILE A 95 -3.03 -16.86 -6.88
N SER A 96 -3.77 -17.83 -7.40
CA SER A 96 -3.61 -19.24 -7.02
C SER A 96 -2.57 -19.97 -7.86
N GLU A 97 -2.17 -19.38 -9.00
CA GLU A 97 -1.19 -19.97 -9.92
C GLU A 97 0.24 -20.01 -9.36
N VAL A 98 0.56 -19.17 -8.38
CA VAL A 98 1.90 -19.12 -7.75
C VAL A 98 1.74 -19.08 -6.23
N GLU A 99 2.37 -20.03 -5.54
CA GLU A 99 2.46 -20.04 -4.07
C GLU A 99 3.51 -19.04 -3.57
N LEU A 100 3.31 -17.75 -3.87
CA LEU A 100 4.06 -16.66 -3.24
C LEU A 100 3.23 -16.09 -2.08
N SER A 101 3.84 -15.98 -0.91
CA SER A 101 3.16 -15.44 0.26
C SER A 101 3.09 -13.91 0.20
N ASP A 102 1.87 -13.38 0.19
CA ASP A 102 1.59 -11.94 0.19
C ASP A 102 2.09 -11.23 1.47
N ASP A 103 2.42 -11.98 2.52
CA ASP A 103 2.82 -11.48 3.85
C ASP A 103 4.32 -11.61 4.12
N ILE A 104 5.12 -12.00 3.12
CA ILE A 104 6.55 -12.29 3.31
C ILE A 104 7.32 -11.14 3.95
N PHE A 105 6.99 -9.88 3.62
CA PHE A 105 7.65 -8.69 4.18
C PHE A 105 6.97 -8.12 5.43
N ASP A 106 5.88 -8.72 5.91
CA ASP A 106 5.12 -8.21 7.05
C ASP A 106 5.96 -8.17 8.36
N PRO A 107 6.84 -9.14 8.67
CA PRO A 107 7.74 -9.04 9.82
C PRO A 107 8.64 -7.81 9.76
N PHE A 108 9.21 -7.51 8.58
CA PHE A 108 10.04 -6.33 8.38
C PHE A 108 9.25 -5.04 8.56
N LEU A 109 8.06 -4.94 7.97
CA LEU A 109 7.19 -3.77 8.10
C LEU A 109 6.73 -3.54 9.54
N ALA A 110 6.44 -4.61 10.28
CA ALA A 110 6.12 -4.52 11.70
C ALA A 110 7.33 -4.07 12.53
N TRP A 111 8.52 -4.59 12.22
CA TRP A 111 9.76 -4.26 12.92
C TRP A 111 10.11 -2.78 12.80
N ILE A 112 10.14 -2.22 11.58
CA ILE A 112 10.50 -0.80 11.39
C ILE A 112 9.53 0.17 12.07
N ASN A 113 8.33 -0.29 12.43
CA ASN A 113 7.32 0.46 13.17
C ASN A 113 7.38 0.25 14.69
N GLY A 114 8.36 -0.51 15.16
CA GLY A 114 8.60 -0.84 16.57
C GLY A 114 7.64 -1.88 17.13
N GLY A 115 7.31 -2.86 16.31
CA GLY A 115 6.59 -4.06 16.72
C GLY A 115 7.20 -5.31 16.09
N GLY A 116 6.36 -6.32 15.85
CA GLY A 116 6.81 -7.66 15.45
C GLY A 116 7.66 -8.34 16.52
N ASP A 117 8.26 -9.46 16.14
CA ASP A 117 9.15 -10.25 16.97
C ASP A 117 10.43 -10.60 16.20
N GLU A 118 11.51 -10.78 16.97
CA GLU A 118 12.85 -11.05 16.44
C GLU A 118 12.89 -12.37 15.68
N GLU A 119 12.15 -13.39 16.15
CA GLU A 119 12.09 -14.71 15.53
C GLU A 119 11.58 -14.61 14.09
N SER A 120 10.41 -13.99 13.90
CA SER A 120 9.80 -13.78 12.58
C SER A 120 10.64 -12.90 11.66
N LEU A 121 11.38 -11.92 12.20
CA LEU A 121 12.29 -11.12 11.38
C LEU A 121 13.54 -11.92 11.00
N SER A 122 14.09 -12.71 11.92
CA SER A 122 15.32 -13.47 11.72
C SER A 122 15.16 -14.60 10.70
N SER A 123 13.94 -15.14 10.56
CA SER A 123 13.60 -16.16 9.56
C SER A 123 13.36 -15.59 8.16
N LEU A 124 13.14 -14.27 8.03
CA LEU A 124 12.81 -13.63 6.76
C LEU A 124 13.80 -13.96 5.61
N PRO A 125 15.14 -13.95 5.80
CA PRO A 125 16.08 -14.36 4.75
C PRO A 125 15.84 -15.77 4.24
N ASP A 126 15.57 -16.70 5.15
CA ASP A 126 15.38 -18.11 4.81
C ASP A 126 14.02 -18.27 4.11
N THR A 127 12.95 -17.60 4.58
CA THR A 127 11.63 -17.60 3.93
C THR A 127 11.65 -17.01 2.52
N ILE A 128 12.40 -15.92 2.29
CA ILE A 128 12.57 -15.35 0.93
C ILE A 128 13.31 -16.33 0.03
N ALA A 129 14.38 -16.95 0.52
CA ALA A 129 15.14 -17.92 -0.26
C ALA A 129 14.27 -19.12 -0.67
N GLU A 130 13.46 -19.64 0.27
CA GLU A 130 12.52 -20.74 0.01
C GLU A 130 11.47 -20.37 -1.05
N GLN A 131 10.85 -19.19 -0.95
CA GLN A 131 9.84 -18.77 -1.93
C GLN A 131 10.42 -18.50 -3.31
N LEU A 132 11.61 -17.88 -3.38
CA LEU A 132 12.32 -17.70 -4.66
C LEU A 132 12.67 -19.04 -5.30
N PHE A 133 13.09 -20.02 -4.49
CA PHE A 133 13.37 -21.37 -4.97
C PHE A 133 12.12 -22.03 -5.56
N GLU A 134 10.99 -22.01 -4.83
CA GLU A 134 9.73 -22.60 -5.29
C GLU A 134 9.24 -21.98 -6.60
N ILE A 135 9.26 -20.64 -6.71
CA ILE A 135 8.92 -19.93 -7.96
C ILE A 135 9.85 -20.36 -9.09
N SER A 136 11.17 -20.38 -8.85
CA SER A 136 12.16 -20.69 -9.89
C SER A 136 12.07 -22.13 -10.41
N ARG A 137 11.64 -23.08 -9.56
CA ARG A 137 11.53 -24.50 -9.91
C ARG A 137 10.59 -24.73 -11.09
N GLU A 138 9.52 -23.94 -11.20
CA GLU A 138 8.53 -24.07 -12.27
C GLU A 138 9.06 -23.58 -13.62
N PHE A 139 9.94 -22.58 -13.63
CA PHE A 139 10.44 -21.97 -14.86
C PHE A 139 11.72 -22.61 -15.38
N SER A 140 12.59 -23.12 -14.51
CA SER A 140 13.84 -23.77 -14.92
C SER A 140 14.35 -24.74 -13.86
N PRO A 141 13.97 -26.03 -13.91
CA PRO A 141 14.35 -27.05 -12.93
C PRO A 141 15.86 -27.27 -12.73
N ASN A 142 16.70 -26.74 -13.63
CA ASN A 142 18.14 -26.93 -13.67
C ASN A 142 18.95 -25.63 -13.84
N ASP A 143 18.36 -24.44 -13.62
CA ASP A 143 19.11 -23.20 -13.79
C ASP A 143 19.96 -22.88 -12.55
N SER A 144 21.15 -23.48 -12.54
CA SER A 144 22.24 -23.18 -11.58
C SER A 144 22.48 -21.68 -11.37
N GLN A 145 22.21 -20.82 -12.36
CA GLN A 145 22.45 -19.37 -12.23
C GLN A 145 21.47 -18.68 -11.28
N LEU A 146 20.22 -19.15 -11.18
CA LEU A 146 19.22 -18.60 -10.26
C LEU A 146 19.55 -19.01 -8.82
N SER A 147 19.90 -20.28 -8.60
CA SER A 147 20.39 -20.76 -7.31
C SER A 147 21.65 -20.01 -6.86
N GLU A 148 22.63 -19.85 -7.74
CA GLU A 148 23.88 -19.15 -7.44
C GLU A 148 23.65 -17.67 -7.08
N LYS A 149 22.70 -16.99 -7.75
CA LYS A 149 22.34 -15.61 -7.42
C LYS A 149 21.62 -15.51 -6.07
N ALA A 150 20.69 -16.43 -5.79
CA ALA A 150 20.02 -16.47 -4.49
C ALA A 150 21.02 -16.73 -3.35
N ASP A 151 21.90 -17.71 -3.54
CA ASP A 151 22.97 -18.05 -2.59
C ASP A 151 23.95 -16.89 -2.38
N ALA A 152 24.23 -16.10 -3.43
CA ALA A 152 25.09 -14.91 -3.33
C ALA A 152 24.42 -13.75 -2.57
N MET A 153 23.09 -13.62 -2.63
CA MET A 153 22.35 -12.54 -1.95
C MET A 153 22.05 -12.84 -0.48
N ALA A 154 21.86 -14.12 -0.14
CA ALA A 154 21.42 -14.54 1.20
C ALA A 154 22.33 -14.05 2.35
N PRO A 155 23.67 -14.15 2.28
CA PRO A 155 24.54 -13.67 3.37
C PRO A 155 24.42 -12.16 3.61
N GLY A 156 24.30 -11.38 2.53
CA GLY A 156 24.15 -9.91 2.62
C GLY A 156 22.81 -9.53 3.25
N PHE A 157 21.73 -10.18 2.83
CA PHE A 157 20.41 -9.94 3.39
C PHE A 157 20.33 -10.37 4.87
N LYS A 158 20.87 -11.54 5.21
CA LYS A 158 20.97 -12.00 6.60
C LYS A 158 21.81 -11.06 7.47
N GLY A 159 22.92 -10.54 6.95
CA GLY A 159 23.73 -9.53 7.63
C GLY A 159 22.94 -8.25 7.93
N MET A 160 22.16 -7.77 6.95
CA MET A 160 21.28 -6.59 7.13
C MET A 160 20.22 -6.85 8.21
N ILE A 161 19.58 -8.02 8.21
CA ILE A 161 18.59 -8.39 9.22
C ILE A 161 19.21 -8.43 10.62
N ASN A 162 20.37 -9.06 10.77
CA ASN A 162 21.08 -9.10 12.06
C ASN A 162 21.43 -7.69 12.56
N GLU A 163 21.88 -6.79 11.67
CA GLU A 163 22.15 -5.40 12.05
C GLU A 163 20.89 -4.65 12.51
N LEU A 164 19.74 -4.91 11.87
CA LEU A 164 18.45 -4.34 12.29
C LEU A 164 18.01 -4.86 13.65
N ILE A 165 18.25 -6.14 13.93
CA ILE A 165 17.96 -6.76 15.23
C ILE A 165 18.84 -6.14 16.32
N ASP A 166 20.17 -6.08 16.09
CA ASP A 166 21.15 -5.53 17.03
C ASP A 166 20.87 -4.06 17.40
N LYS A 167 20.40 -3.26 16.43
CA LYS A 167 20.03 -1.86 16.66
C LYS A 167 18.69 -1.70 17.41
N GLY A 168 17.88 -2.75 17.46
CA GLY A 168 16.54 -2.75 18.02
C GLY A 168 15.55 -1.91 17.22
N ASN A 169 14.30 -1.87 17.69
CA ASN A 169 13.17 -1.30 16.95
C ASN A 169 12.38 -0.22 17.74
N ASP A 170 12.99 0.47 18.70
CA ASP A 170 12.25 1.49 19.46
C ASP A 170 11.80 2.65 18.55
N ILE A 171 10.52 2.65 18.21
CA ILE A 171 9.92 3.65 17.33
C ILE A 171 9.93 5.06 17.93
N ASN A 172 9.93 5.21 19.26
CA ASN A 172 10.03 6.52 19.88
C ASN A 172 11.45 7.07 19.76
N LYS A 173 12.48 6.22 19.93
CA LYS A 173 13.88 6.62 19.64
C LYS A 173 14.06 6.96 18.17
N THR A 174 13.50 6.15 17.27
CA THR A 174 13.52 6.41 15.82
C THR A 174 12.88 7.75 15.49
N ARG A 175 11.66 8.02 15.96
CA ARG A 175 10.98 9.31 15.78
C ARG A 175 11.77 10.48 16.34
N SER A 176 12.38 10.30 17.51
CA SER A 176 13.22 11.33 18.14
C SER A 176 14.45 11.66 17.28
N ALA A 177 15.15 10.63 16.79
CA ALA A 177 16.28 10.78 15.88
C ALA A 177 15.90 11.46 14.56
N LEU A 178 14.66 11.23 14.08
CA LEU A 178 14.11 11.89 12.89
C LEU A 178 13.64 13.33 13.15
N GLY A 179 13.71 13.83 14.38
CA GLY A 179 13.35 15.21 14.74
C GLY A 179 11.97 15.36 15.41
N ASN A 180 11.23 14.27 15.64
CA ASN A 180 9.90 14.27 16.25
C ASN A 180 9.93 14.04 17.78
N ASN A 181 10.84 14.71 18.49
CA ASN A 181 11.12 14.53 19.93
C ASN A 181 9.91 14.77 20.87
N LYS A 182 8.79 15.32 20.37
CA LYS A 182 7.58 15.62 21.16
C LYS A 182 6.28 15.10 20.54
N GLY A 183 6.36 14.27 19.50
CA GLY A 183 5.17 13.80 18.77
C GLY A 183 4.43 14.91 18.00
N ASN A 184 5.07 16.07 17.79
CA ASN A 184 4.48 17.24 17.13
C ASN A 184 4.02 16.95 15.70
N ILE A 185 4.71 16.05 14.99
CA ILE A 185 4.34 15.66 13.62
C ILE A 185 2.88 15.16 13.57
N GLY A 186 2.44 14.39 14.57
CA GLY A 186 1.07 13.85 14.62
C GLY A 186 -0.02 14.91 14.71
N ASN A 187 0.32 16.14 15.13
CA ASN A 187 -0.60 17.26 15.31
C ASN A 187 -0.58 18.26 14.14
N ILE A 188 0.28 18.06 13.13
CA ILE A 188 0.31 18.91 11.94
C ILE A 188 -1.03 18.82 11.22
N SER A 189 -1.54 19.96 10.77
CA SER A 189 -2.82 20.08 10.09
C SER A 189 -2.83 21.32 9.18
N GLY A 190 -3.91 21.50 8.41
CA GLY A 190 -4.03 22.59 7.45
C GLY A 190 -3.48 22.22 6.06
N ASN A 191 -2.91 23.20 5.37
CA ASN A 191 -2.36 23.04 4.02
C ASN A 191 -0.87 22.73 4.04
N ASN A 192 -0.37 22.09 2.98
CA ASN A 192 1.04 21.78 2.76
C ASN A 192 1.63 20.94 3.90
N VAL A 193 0.87 19.93 4.34
CA VAL A 193 1.19 19.10 5.50
C VAL A 193 2.52 18.37 5.32
N ILE A 194 2.78 17.82 4.13
CA ILE A 194 4.02 17.09 3.86
C ILE A 194 5.22 18.04 3.89
N GLU A 195 5.08 19.26 3.38
CA GLU A 195 6.11 20.29 3.41
C GLU A 195 6.39 20.79 4.84
N GLN A 196 5.35 20.88 5.67
CA GLN A 196 5.49 21.16 7.09
C GLN A 196 6.26 20.03 7.80
N ILE A 197 5.93 18.76 7.53
CA ILE A 197 6.67 17.60 8.05
C ILE A 197 8.13 17.65 7.57
N TRP A 198 8.36 17.94 6.29
CA TRP A 198 9.70 18.04 5.72
C TRP A 198 10.54 19.08 6.45
N THR A 199 9.95 20.24 6.78
CA THR A 199 10.63 21.30 7.53
C THR A 199 11.14 20.82 8.90
N VAL A 200 10.44 19.87 9.53
CA VAL A 200 10.86 19.27 10.80
C VAL A 200 12.02 18.31 10.61
N VAL A 201 11.98 17.44 9.59
CA VAL A 201 12.92 16.31 9.46
C VAL A 201 14.16 16.64 8.62
N LYS A 202 14.11 17.61 7.71
CA LYS A 202 15.16 17.91 6.71
C LYS A 202 16.55 18.14 7.29
N HIS A 203 16.65 18.64 8.53
CA HIS A 203 17.94 18.94 9.17
C HIS A 203 18.80 17.69 9.42
N ASN A 204 18.18 16.51 9.41
CA ASN A 204 18.87 15.23 9.55
C ASN A 204 19.34 14.65 8.20
N TYR A 205 18.99 15.29 7.08
CA TYR A 205 19.19 14.76 5.73
C TYR A 205 19.80 15.81 4.81
N ASN A 206 21.14 15.84 4.75
CA ASN A 206 21.86 16.71 3.83
C ASN A 206 21.86 16.11 2.42
N GLY A 207 21.38 16.87 1.43
CA GLY A 207 21.42 16.48 0.02
C GLY A 207 20.28 15.56 -0.44
N MET A 208 19.34 15.21 0.45
CA MET A 208 18.11 14.49 0.10
C MET A 208 16.96 15.49 -0.09
N SER A 209 16.21 15.33 -1.16
CA SER A 209 14.98 16.06 -1.44
C SER A 209 13.79 15.49 -0.68
N SER A 210 12.71 16.26 -0.55
CA SER A 210 11.46 15.78 0.04
C SER A 210 10.86 14.62 -0.76
N ASP A 211 10.94 14.66 -2.10
CA ASP A 211 10.42 13.58 -2.95
C ASP A 211 11.20 12.27 -2.78
N GLU A 212 12.53 12.33 -2.60
CA GLU A 212 13.32 11.14 -2.26
C GLU A 212 12.93 10.59 -0.88
N PHE A 213 12.83 11.48 0.13
CA PHE A 213 12.52 11.09 1.50
C PHE A 213 11.11 10.46 1.64
N PHE A 214 10.10 11.02 0.97
CA PHE A 214 8.73 10.51 1.01
C PHE A 214 8.44 9.42 -0.04
N GLY A 215 9.45 8.99 -0.81
CA GLY A 215 9.34 7.85 -1.73
C GLY A 215 8.71 8.16 -3.10
N PHE A 216 8.56 9.43 -3.47
CA PHE A 216 8.08 9.84 -4.80
C PHE A 216 9.17 9.87 -5.87
N ASN A 217 10.44 9.91 -5.48
CA ASN A 217 11.58 9.81 -6.38
C ASN A 217 12.70 9.01 -5.70
N PRO A 218 12.55 7.69 -5.52
CA PRO A 218 13.60 6.88 -4.89
C PRO A 218 14.88 6.89 -5.73
N ASN A 219 16.03 6.78 -5.06
CA ASN A 219 17.35 6.74 -5.71
C ASN A 219 17.48 5.56 -6.67
N ASP A 220 17.00 4.38 -6.24
CA ASP A 220 16.84 3.22 -7.10
C ASP A 220 15.38 3.14 -7.55
N LYS A 221 15.16 3.41 -8.84
CA LYS A 221 13.85 3.34 -9.48
C LYS A 221 13.54 1.94 -10.00
N GLN A 222 14.36 0.92 -9.74
CA GLN A 222 14.06 -0.48 -10.10
C GLN A 222 13.72 -0.66 -11.59
N GLY A 223 14.43 0.07 -12.45
CA GLY A 223 14.22 0.07 -13.90
C GLY A 223 12.97 0.81 -14.38
N TYR A 224 12.32 1.61 -13.55
CA TYR A 224 11.34 2.61 -13.97
C TYR A 224 12.04 3.89 -14.43
N ASP A 225 11.66 4.41 -15.61
CA ASP A 225 12.13 5.74 -16.05
C ASP A 225 11.53 6.84 -15.15
N ASN A 226 10.23 6.73 -14.90
CA ASN A 226 9.46 7.60 -14.02
C ASN A 226 8.81 6.76 -12.92
N TRP A 227 8.99 7.16 -11.67
CA TRP A 227 8.42 6.45 -10.54
C TRP A 227 6.90 6.59 -10.53
N PRO A 228 6.13 5.48 -10.55
CA PRO A 228 4.67 5.54 -10.56
C PRO A 228 4.11 6.24 -9.33
N ILE A 229 3.12 7.12 -9.53
CA ILE A 229 2.49 7.87 -8.43
C ILE A 229 1.90 6.92 -7.36
N TYR A 230 1.30 5.80 -7.77
CA TYR A 230 0.78 4.79 -6.86
C TYR A 230 1.85 4.27 -5.89
N LEU A 231 3.03 3.89 -6.40
CA LEU A 231 4.14 3.39 -5.58
C LEU A 231 4.69 4.49 -4.65
N GLY A 232 4.76 5.72 -5.14
CA GLY A 232 5.15 6.86 -4.31
C GLY A 232 4.17 7.14 -3.17
N ILE A 233 2.87 7.03 -3.42
CA ILE A 233 1.84 7.18 -2.38
C ILE A 233 1.96 6.08 -1.32
N VAL A 234 2.10 4.82 -1.73
CA VAL A 234 2.27 3.69 -0.79
C VAL A 234 3.54 3.87 0.06
N GLY A 235 4.66 4.26 -0.55
CA GLY A 235 5.89 4.58 0.18
C GLY A 235 5.74 5.74 1.15
N CYS A 236 5.07 6.82 0.72
CA CYS A 236 4.80 7.99 1.55
C CYS A 236 3.95 7.63 2.78
N CYS A 237 2.95 6.75 2.61
CA CYS A 237 2.17 6.22 3.72
C CYS A 237 3.06 5.54 4.75
N SER A 238 3.96 4.63 4.35
CA SER A 238 4.91 3.98 5.26
C SER A 238 5.79 4.98 6.02
N VAL A 239 6.29 6.03 5.33
CA VAL A 239 7.09 7.09 5.96
C VAL A 239 6.27 7.88 6.99
N MET A 240 5.00 8.17 6.70
CA MET A 240 4.10 8.84 7.66
C MET A 240 3.87 8.01 8.93
N ASP A 241 3.76 6.68 8.80
CA ASP A 241 3.60 5.78 9.95
C ASP A 241 4.84 5.81 10.86
N ILE A 242 6.04 5.72 10.26
CA ILE A 242 7.32 5.82 10.97
C ILE A 242 7.42 7.16 11.69
N LEU A 243 7.12 8.27 11.00
CA LEU A 243 7.20 9.61 11.57
C LEU A 243 6.13 9.91 12.62
N GLY A 244 5.01 9.19 12.60
CA GLY A 244 3.90 9.40 13.53
C GLY A 244 2.80 10.34 13.04
N PHE A 245 2.78 10.68 11.74
CA PHE A 245 1.70 11.50 11.17
C PHE A 245 0.47 10.63 10.87
N GLN A 246 -0.62 10.84 11.61
CA GLN A 246 -1.83 10.00 11.51
C GLN A 246 -1.52 8.49 11.53
N ALA A 247 -0.44 8.11 12.23
CA ALA A 247 0.14 6.78 12.15
C ALA A 247 -0.81 5.71 12.70
N GLU A 248 -0.86 4.57 12.02
CA GLU A 248 -1.70 3.46 12.42
C GLU A 248 -0.97 2.58 13.44
N LYS A 249 -1.35 2.66 14.73
CA LYS A 249 -0.69 1.90 15.81
C LYS A 249 -0.68 0.39 15.59
N LYS A 250 -1.64 -0.15 14.82
CA LYS A 250 -1.69 -1.57 14.46
C LYS A 250 -0.55 -2.00 13.53
N CYS A 251 0.18 -1.09 12.88
CA CYS A 251 1.37 -1.42 12.09
C CYS A 251 2.51 -2.09 12.89
N ARG A 252 2.36 -2.20 14.22
CA ARG A 252 3.26 -2.95 15.11
C ARG A 252 2.91 -4.43 15.24
N LYS A 253 1.80 -4.86 14.67
CA LYS A 253 1.30 -6.23 14.76
C LYS A 253 1.37 -6.84 13.37
N ILE A 254 2.13 -7.94 13.23
CA ILE A 254 2.33 -8.63 11.95
C ILE A 254 0.98 -8.99 11.32
N ASP A 255 0.06 -9.55 12.10
CA ASP A 255 -1.30 -9.94 11.66
C ASP A 255 -2.19 -8.77 11.20
N LYS A 256 -1.75 -7.52 11.37
CA LYS A 256 -2.48 -6.33 10.94
C LYS A 256 -1.84 -5.60 9.76
N ILE A 257 -0.61 -5.95 9.38
CA ILE A 257 0.09 -5.34 8.25
C ILE A 257 -0.69 -5.42 6.93
N PRO A 258 -1.39 -6.53 6.58
CA PRO A 258 -2.16 -6.60 5.34
C PRO A 258 -3.21 -5.49 5.24
N ASN A 259 -3.89 -5.16 6.35
CA ASN A 259 -4.89 -4.08 6.36
C ASN A 259 -4.22 -2.70 6.22
N ILE A 260 -3.03 -2.50 6.79
CA ILE A 260 -2.31 -1.21 6.67
C ILE A 260 -1.82 -1.00 5.23
N ARG A 261 -1.40 -2.09 4.58
CA ARG A 261 -1.02 -2.08 3.16
C ARG A 261 -2.24 -1.79 2.29
N SER A 262 -3.38 -2.42 2.55
CA SER A 262 -4.63 -2.14 1.83
C SER A 262 -5.08 -0.67 1.98
N ASP A 263 -5.03 -0.09 3.18
CA ASP A 263 -5.31 1.35 3.38
C ASP A 263 -4.43 2.24 2.48
N SER A 264 -3.14 1.92 2.38
CA SER A 264 -2.19 2.64 1.53
C SER A 264 -2.50 2.45 0.04
N GLY A 265 -2.89 1.22 -0.34
CA GLY A 265 -3.35 0.88 -1.68
C GLY A 265 -4.61 1.64 -2.08
N HIS A 266 -5.59 1.78 -1.17
CA HIS A 266 -6.80 2.57 -1.38
C HIS A 266 -6.48 4.05 -1.64
N ILE A 267 -5.56 4.65 -0.87
CA ILE A 267 -5.07 6.01 -1.14
C ILE A 267 -4.36 6.06 -2.51
N GLY A 268 -3.53 5.07 -2.84
CA GLY A 268 -2.85 4.98 -4.12
C GLY A 268 -3.81 4.94 -5.31
N MET A 269 -4.87 4.12 -5.24
CA MET A 269 -5.88 4.00 -6.29
C MET A 269 -6.78 5.23 -6.37
N GLY A 270 -7.05 5.87 -5.23
CA GLY A 270 -7.82 7.11 -5.16
C GLY A 270 -7.20 8.28 -5.90
N ALA A 271 -5.87 8.27 -6.12
CA ALA A 271 -5.14 9.27 -6.89
C ALA A 271 -5.53 9.35 -8.38
N PHE A 272 -6.17 8.30 -8.90
CA PHE A 272 -6.69 8.25 -10.28
C PHE A 272 -8.17 8.65 -10.35
N CYS A 273 -8.76 9.05 -9.22
CA CYS A 273 -10.17 9.38 -9.10
C CYS A 273 -10.37 10.86 -8.78
N SER A 274 -11.61 11.34 -8.90
CA SER A 274 -11.96 12.71 -8.50
C SER A 274 -12.15 12.80 -6.98
N LEU A 275 -12.68 11.74 -6.37
CA LEU A 275 -13.00 11.70 -4.95
C LEU A 275 -12.75 10.31 -4.35
N VAL A 276 -12.21 10.26 -3.15
CA VAL A 276 -12.18 9.09 -2.26
C VAL A 276 -13.17 9.30 -1.12
N ILE A 277 -13.99 8.29 -0.83
CA ILE A 277 -14.91 8.29 0.31
C ILE A 277 -14.50 7.18 1.27
N SER A 278 -14.36 7.51 2.55
CA SER A 278 -13.97 6.59 3.62
C SER A 278 -14.60 6.99 4.95
N LEU A 279 -14.83 6.05 5.86
CA LEU A 279 -15.16 6.36 7.26
C LEU A 279 -13.91 6.63 8.11
N ASP A 280 -12.73 6.26 7.61
CA ASP A 280 -11.47 6.45 8.32
C ASP A 280 -10.94 7.88 8.15
N LYS A 281 -11.06 8.65 9.23
CA LYS A 281 -10.57 10.04 9.28
C LYS A 281 -9.05 10.16 9.10
N ARG A 282 -8.27 9.15 9.52
CA ARG A 282 -6.81 9.13 9.33
C ARG A 282 -6.47 8.90 7.87
N LEU A 283 -7.11 7.92 7.23
CA LEU A 283 -6.96 7.66 5.79
C LEU A 283 -7.26 8.93 5.00
N VAL A 284 -8.41 9.58 5.26
CA VAL A 284 -8.80 10.82 4.57
C VAL A 284 -7.78 11.95 4.77
N LYS A 285 -7.22 12.10 5.98
CA LYS A 285 -6.19 13.11 6.25
C LYS A 285 -4.89 12.83 5.50
N ARG A 286 -4.44 11.57 5.50
CA ARG A 286 -3.23 11.13 4.76
C ARG A 286 -3.41 11.35 3.26
N ALA A 287 -4.53 10.89 2.71
CA ALA A 287 -4.86 11.04 1.30
C ALA A 287 -4.83 12.51 0.86
N ASN A 288 -5.54 13.40 1.56
CA ASN A 288 -5.56 14.82 1.20
C ASN A 288 -4.18 15.49 1.34
N ALA A 289 -3.39 15.13 2.36
CA ALA A 289 -2.03 15.65 2.53
C ALA A 289 -1.14 15.25 1.35
N ILE A 290 -1.22 14.00 0.92
CA ILE A 290 -0.45 13.45 -0.20
C ILE A 290 -0.89 14.05 -1.54
N TYR A 291 -2.21 14.11 -1.79
CA TYR A 291 -2.75 14.64 -3.04
C TYR A 291 -2.41 16.11 -3.20
N GLN A 292 -2.50 16.91 -2.12
CA GLN A 292 -2.09 18.31 -2.14
C GLN A 292 -0.60 18.46 -2.46
N TYR A 293 0.27 17.69 -1.79
CA TYR A 293 1.72 17.74 -2.00
C TYR A 293 2.13 17.43 -3.45
N LYS A 294 1.46 16.44 -4.08
CA LYS A 294 1.71 16.07 -5.47
C LYS A 294 0.89 16.86 -6.49
N GLY A 295 0.10 17.85 -6.04
CA GLY A 295 -0.72 18.68 -6.92
C GLY A 295 -1.79 17.90 -7.69
N LEU A 296 -2.29 16.80 -7.13
CA LEU A 296 -3.30 15.96 -7.75
C LEU A 296 -4.68 16.62 -7.64
N THR A 297 -5.54 16.39 -8.63
CA THR A 297 -6.93 16.88 -8.62
C THR A 297 -7.84 16.08 -7.69
N SER A 298 -7.38 14.91 -7.24
CA SER A 298 -8.10 14.03 -6.33
C SER A 298 -8.26 14.66 -4.94
N SER A 299 -9.35 14.33 -4.27
CA SER A 299 -9.55 14.67 -2.85
C SER A 299 -10.16 13.50 -2.10
N ALA A 300 -10.08 13.51 -0.78
CA ALA A 300 -10.70 12.50 0.08
C ALA A 300 -11.69 13.14 1.07
N ARG A 301 -12.79 12.47 1.37
CA ARG A 301 -13.82 12.94 2.30
C ARG A 301 -14.27 11.83 3.24
N VAL A 302 -14.56 12.24 4.47
CA VAL A 302 -15.23 11.39 5.45
C VAL A 302 -16.72 11.42 5.14
N LEU A 303 -17.36 10.24 5.11
CA LEU A 303 -18.82 10.13 5.04
C LEU A 303 -19.45 10.26 6.44
#